data_AF-A0A173XWG3-F1
#
_entry.id   AF-A0A173XWG3-F1
#
_cell.length_a   1.000
_cell.length_b   1.000
_cell.length_c   1.000
_cell.angle_alpha   90.00
_cell.angle_beta   90.00
_cell.angle_gamma   90.00
#
_symmetry.space_group_name_H-M   'P 1'
#
loop_
_entity.id
_entity.type
_entity.pdbx_description
1 polymer ?
#
loop_
_entity_poly.entity_id
_entity_poly.type
_entity_poly.pdbx_seq_one_letter_code
_entity_poly.pdbx_strand_id
1 'polypeptide(L)'
;MNIQEMKEKKKEKGYTNEQIAELSGVPLGTVQKIFGGTTTSPRYDTLKALEKIFLPMERERYYASVVKDASAAYTVKRQGEYTVEDYYALPDEQRAELIDGVLYDMASPETLHQMVGGYIYARFLEFISKNKGNCIPLIAPLDVQLDCDNKTIVEPDVMIVCDRDKLYKNRIYGAPDFILEVLSKSTRRRDMVIKLQKYANAGVKEYWMVDIEGRRVFVYIFDEENYPVIYGFDSKVSVYIWGGQCEIDFSEVYNYIRFLIES
;
A
#
# COMPACT_ATOMS: atom_id res chain seq x y z
N MET A 1 -10.09 -23.46 -16.37
CA MET A 1 -10.94 -23.98 -17.46
C MET A 1 -11.12 -22.86 -18.49
N ASN A 2 -11.04 -23.15 -19.78
CA ASN A 2 -11.16 -22.12 -20.81
C ASN A 2 -12.64 -21.76 -21.10
N ILE A 3 -12.88 -20.65 -21.82
CA ILE A 3 -14.24 -20.15 -22.10
C ILE A 3 -15.06 -21.14 -22.93
N GLN A 4 -14.41 -21.88 -23.83
CA GLN A 4 -15.08 -22.87 -24.68
C GLN A 4 -15.57 -24.06 -23.87
N GLU A 5 -14.73 -24.59 -22.98
CA GLU A 5 -15.09 -25.65 -22.01
C GLU A 5 -16.22 -25.20 -21.08
N MET A 6 -16.23 -23.93 -20.65
CA MET A 6 -17.33 -23.36 -19.85
C MET A 6 -18.65 -23.29 -20.64
N LYS A 7 -18.61 -22.95 -21.93
CA LYS A 7 -19.80 -22.91 -22.80
C LYS A 7 -20.42 -24.29 -22.96
N GLU A 8 -19.59 -25.31 -23.14
CA GLU A 8 -20.02 -26.70 -23.27
C GLU A 8 -20.68 -27.18 -21.97
N LYS A 9 -20.03 -26.98 -20.82
CA LYS A 9 -20.59 -27.36 -19.52
C LYS A 9 -21.84 -26.58 -19.13
N LYS A 10 -21.95 -25.30 -19.52
CA LYS A 10 -23.19 -24.53 -19.38
C LYS A 10 -24.34 -25.20 -20.12
N LYS A 11 -24.10 -25.68 -21.34
CA LYS A 11 -25.11 -26.37 -22.15
C LYS A 11 -25.46 -27.73 -21.55
N GLU A 12 -24.46 -28.51 -21.12
CA GLU A 12 -24.66 -29.81 -20.49
C GLU A 12 -25.47 -29.73 -19.18
N LYS A 13 -25.18 -28.73 -18.34
CA LYS A 13 -25.89 -28.50 -17.07
C LYS A 13 -27.21 -27.74 -17.23
N GLY A 14 -27.54 -27.26 -18.43
CA GLY A 14 -28.77 -26.52 -18.72
C GLY A 14 -28.85 -25.14 -18.04
N TYR A 15 -27.73 -24.52 -17.70
CA TYR A 15 -27.74 -23.22 -17.01
C TYR A 15 -28.05 -22.05 -17.96
N THR A 16 -28.88 -21.12 -17.48
CA THR A 16 -29.10 -19.82 -18.14
C THR A 16 -27.98 -18.83 -17.80
N ASN A 17 -27.90 -17.70 -18.52
CA ASN A 17 -26.93 -16.65 -18.19
C ASN A 17 -27.27 -16.00 -16.84
N GLU A 18 -28.56 -15.89 -16.52
CA GLU A 18 -29.09 -15.36 -15.27
C GLU A 18 -28.66 -16.24 -14.09
N GLN A 19 -28.83 -17.55 -14.22
CA GLN A 19 -28.38 -18.51 -13.20
C GLN A 19 -26.86 -18.47 -13.01
N ILE A 20 -26.09 -18.35 -14.09
CA ILE A 20 -24.63 -18.22 -13.98
C ILE A 20 -24.24 -16.91 -13.30
N ALA A 21 -24.90 -15.81 -13.62
CA ALA A 21 -24.64 -14.51 -13.00
C ALA A 21 -24.92 -14.55 -11.49
N GLU A 22 -26.05 -15.13 -11.10
CA GLU A 22 -26.43 -15.32 -9.70
C GLU A 22 -25.43 -16.23 -8.95
N LEU A 23 -25.09 -17.39 -9.53
CA LEU A 23 -24.20 -18.37 -8.89
C LEU A 23 -22.73 -17.93 -8.82
N SER A 24 -22.27 -17.11 -9.75
CA SER A 24 -20.87 -16.62 -9.78
C SER A 24 -20.67 -15.27 -9.09
N GLY A 25 -21.74 -14.49 -8.88
CA GLY A 25 -21.65 -13.08 -8.49
C GLY A 25 -21.14 -12.15 -9.60
N VAL A 26 -20.98 -12.64 -10.83
CA VAL A 26 -20.56 -11.82 -11.98
C VAL A 26 -21.77 -11.11 -12.58
N PRO A 27 -21.69 -9.79 -12.88
CA PRO A 27 -22.81 -9.06 -13.46
C PRO A 27 -23.34 -9.72 -14.75
N LEU A 28 -24.67 -9.80 -14.89
CA LEU A 28 -25.33 -10.47 -16.02
C LEU A 28 -24.83 -9.98 -17.39
N GLY A 29 -24.63 -8.68 -17.56
CA GLY A 29 -24.09 -8.11 -18.80
C GLY A 29 -22.67 -8.59 -19.11
N THR A 30 -21.86 -8.87 -18.09
CA THR A 30 -20.51 -9.45 -18.24
C THR A 30 -20.61 -10.93 -18.62
N VAL A 31 -21.47 -11.71 -17.97
CA VAL A 31 -21.74 -13.11 -18.32
C VAL A 31 -22.21 -13.24 -19.77
N GLN A 32 -23.17 -12.40 -20.18
CA GLN A 32 -23.70 -12.37 -21.55
C GLN A 32 -22.62 -12.05 -22.58
N LYS A 33 -21.72 -11.09 -22.32
CA LYS A 33 -20.61 -10.76 -23.22
C LYS A 33 -19.60 -11.90 -23.36
N ILE A 34 -19.29 -12.61 -22.27
CA ILE A 34 -18.33 -13.72 -22.26
C ILE A 34 -18.90 -14.94 -22.98
N PHE A 35 -20.09 -15.40 -22.58
CA PHE A 35 -20.72 -16.57 -23.20
C PHE A 35 -21.26 -16.26 -24.61
N GLY A 36 -21.54 -14.99 -24.92
CA GLY A 36 -21.87 -14.50 -26.27
C GLY A 36 -20.66 -14.32 -27.19
N GLY A 37 -19.42 -14.42 -26.68
CA GLY A 37 -18.20 -14.30 -27.49
C GLY A 37 -17.75 -12.86 -27.79
N THR A 38 -18.41 -11.85 -27.25
CA THR A 38 -18.01 -10.43 -27.36
C THR A 38 -16.72 -10.16 -26.57
N THR A 39 -16.53 -10.83 -25.43
CA THR A 39 -15.30 -10.72 -24.63
C THR A 39 -14.50 -12.01 -24.74
N THR A 40 -13.37 -11.95 -25.43
CA THR A 40 -12.47 -13.09 -25.65
C THR A 40 -11.38 -13.21 -24.59
N SER A 41 -11.09 -12.13 -23.84
CA SER A 41 -10.11 -12.13 -22.74
C SER A 41 -10.67 -11.43 -21.49
N PRO A 42 -11.49 -12.11 -20.68
CA PRO A 42 -12.03 -11.57 -19.43
C PRO A 42 -10.95 -11.48 -18.36
N ARG A 43 -11.16 -10.61 -17.35
CA ARG A 43 -10.27 -10.53 -16.19
C ARG A 43 -10.18 -11.89 -15.49
N TYR A 44 -9.01 -12.18 -14.92
CA TYR A 44 -8.71 -13.45 -14.26
C TYR A 44 -9.74 -13.81 -13.18
N ASP A 45 -10.12 -12.88 -12.31
CA ASP A 45 -11.09 -13.13 -11.23
C ASP A 45 -12.48 -13.46 -11.76
N THR A 46 -12.87 -12.85 -12.88
CA THR A 46 -14.14 -13.16 -13.57
C THR A 46 -14.11 -14.59 -14.14
N LEU A 47 -13.00 -15.02 -14.72
CA LEU A 47 -12.84 -16.39 -15.21
C LEU A 47 -12.88 -17.39 -14.05
N LYS A 48 -12.22 -17.09 -12.94
CA LYS A 48 -12.18 -17.95 -11.75
C LYS A 48 -13.54 -18.11 -11.09
N ALA A 49 -14.32 -17.03 -10.99
CA ALA A 49 -15.68 -17.06 -10.46
C ALA A 49 -16.63 -17.90 -11.33
N LEU A 50 -16.51 -17.79 -12.65
CA LEU A 50 -17.31 -18.58 -13.59
C LEU A 50 -16.90 -20.05 -13.59
N GLU A 51 -15.61 -20.36 -13.53
CA GLU A 51 -15.08 -21.72 -13.53
C GLU A 51 -15.64 -22.55 -12.36
N LYS A 52 -15.79 -21.93 -11.19
CA LYS A 52 -16.28 -22.58 -9.97
C LYS A 52 -17.64 -23.26 -10.14
N ILE A 53 -18.54 -22.71 -10.95
CA ILE A 53 -19.89 -23.26 -11.22
C ILE A 53 -19.83 -24.64 -11.90
N PHE A 54 -18.74 -24.93 -12.60
CA PHE A 54 -18.64 -26.06 -13.52
C PHE A 54 -17.74 -27.18 -13.01
N LEU A 55 -17.23 -27.09 -11.78
CA LEU A 55 -16.41 -28.13 -11.16
C LEU A 55 -17.31 -29.22 -10.53
N PRO A 56 -16.91 -30.52 -10.61
CA PRO A 56 -17.63 -31.62 -9.97
C PRO A 56 -17.45 -31.65 -8.45
N MET A 57 -18.43 -32.17 -7.70
CA MET A 57 -18.44 -32.23 -6.23
C MET A 57 -17.19 -32.85 -5.58
N GLU A 58 -16.49 -33.78 -6.24
CA GLU A 58 -15.22 -34.32 -5.72
C GLU A 58 -14.04 -33.35 -5.89
N ARG A 59 -13.99 -32.61 -7.01
CA ARG A 59 -13.09 -31.46 -7.15
C ARG A 59 -13.50 -30.33 -6.23
N GLU A 60 -14.77 -30.22 -5.87
CA GLU A 60 -15.26 -29.26 -4.88
C GLU A 60 -14.80 -29.63 -3.47
N ARG A 61 -14.60 -30.92 -3.14
CA ARG A 61 -13.94 -31.34 -1.89
C ARG A 61 -12.45 -31.11 -1.88
N TYR A 62 -11.76 -31.32 -3.00
CA TYR A 62 -10.34 -30.95 -3.14
C TYR A 62 -10.15 -29.43 -3.12
N TYR A 63 -10.98 -28.68 -3.86
CA TYR A 63 -11.04 -27.24 -3.73
C TYR A 63 -11.40 -26.87 -2.30
N ALA A 64 -12.43 -27.43 -1.66
CA ALA A 64 -12.79 -27.15 -0.27
C ALA A 64 -11.76 -27.61 0.76
N SER A 65 -10.81 -28.51 0.44
CA SER A 65 -9.68 -28.82 1.32
C SER A 65 -8.54 -27.84 1.14
N VAL A 66 -8.30 -27.36 -0.08
CA VAL A 66 -7.38 -26.25 -0.38
C VAL A 66 -8.00 -24.89 0.03
N VAL A 67 -9.33 -24.83 0.14
CA VAL A 67 -10.16 -23.67 0.44
C VAL A 67 -10.72 -23.76 1.86
N LYS A 68 -10.51 -24.83 2.63
CA LYS A 68 -10.83 -24.84 4.07
C LYS A 68 -9.92 -23.88 4.83
N ASP A 69 -8.69 -23.70 4.35
CA ASP A 69 -7.80 -22.64 4.81
C ASP A 69 -8.11 -21.27 4.18
N ALA A 70 -8.92 -21.18 3.12
CA ALA A 70 -9.18 -19.93 2.38
C ALA A 70 -10.65 -19.45 2.30
N SER A 71 -11.64 -20.18 2.82
CA SER A 71 -13.08 -19.80 2.74
C SER A 71 -13.68 -19.28 4.03
N ALA A 72 -12.90 -19.15 5.10
CA ALA A 72 -13.35 -18.36 6.23
C ALA A 72 -13.37 -16.84 5.93
N ALA A 73 -12.71 -16.36 4.85
CA ALA A 73 -12.34 -14.94 4.74
C ALA A 73 -12.51 -14.28 3.34
N TYR A 74 -13.52 -14.62 2.54
CA TYR A 74 -13.81 -13.81 1.32
C TYR A 74 -15.31 -13.59 1.09
N THR A 75 -15.98 -12.95 2.05
CA THR A 75 -17.04 -12.02 1.64
C THR A 75 -16.30 -10.75 1.26
N VAL A 76 -16.24 -10.40 -0.04
CA VAL A 76 -15.61 -9.15 -0.48
C VAL A 76 -16.39 -7.99 0.13
N LYS A 77 -15.84 -7.39 1.19
CA LYS A 77 -16.41 -6.22 1.86
C LYS A 77 -16.39 -5.02 0.92
N ARG A 78 -17.27 -4.04 1.15
CA ARG A 78 -17.20 -2.80 0.38
C ARG A 78 -16.00 -1.98 0.87
N GLN A 79 -15.39 -1.21 -0.03
CA GLN A 79 -14.36 -0.26 0.38
C GLN A 79 -14.93 0.70 1.45
N GLY A 80 -14.20 0.85 2.56
CA GLY A 80 -14.62 1.55 3.78
C GLY A 80 -15.07 0.63 4.93
N GLU A 81 -15.31 -0.66 4.64
CA GLU A 81 -15.74 -1.66 5.62
C GLU A 81 -14.62 -2.61 6.07
N TYR A 82 -13.44 -2.54 5.45
CA TYR A 82 -12.31 -3.39 5.81
C TYR A 82 -11.73 -3.01 7.18
N THR A 83 -11.16 -3.99 7.86
CA THR A 83 -10.53 -3.86 9.18
C THR A 83 -9.07 -4.31 9.14
N VAL A 84 -8.33 -4.08 10.23
CA VAL A 84 -6.95 -4.59 10.39
C VAL A 84 -6.93 -6.13 10.35
N GLU A 85 -7.98 -6.78 10.83
CA GLU A 85 -8.13 -8.24 10.71
C GLU A 85 -8.23 -8.68 9.25
N ASP A 86 -9.02 -7.95 8.42
CA ASP A 86 -9.09 -8.24 6.99
C ASP A 86 -7.76 -7.97 6.28
N TYR A 87 -7.05 -6.92 6.68
CA TYR A 87 -5.72 -6.59 6.18
C TYR A 87 -4.71 -7.73 6.41
N TYR A 88 -4.67 -8.27 7.63
CA TYR A 88 -3.78 -9.41 7.94
C TYR A 88 -4.25 -10.75 7.38
N ALA A 89 -5.48 -10.82 6.87
CA ALA A 89 -6.01 -11.98 6.16
C ALA A 89 -5.74 -11.94 4.64
N LEU A 90 -5.11 -10.87 4.13
CA LEU A 90 -4.69 -10.80 2.73
C LEU A 90 -3.66 -11.89 2.43
N PRO A 91 -3.60 -12.40 1.18
CA PRO A 91 -2.58 -13.35 0.77
C PRO A 91 -1.19 -12.70 0.89
N ASP A 92 -0.17 -13.47 1.25
CA ASP A 92 1.19 -12.98 1.46
C ASP A 92 1.76 -12.24 0.23
N GLU A 93 1.33 -12.57 -0.98
CA GLU A 93 1.76 -11.92 -2.22
C GLU A 93 1.07 -10.57 -2.47
N GLN A 94 -0.03 -10.28 -1.78
CA GLN A 94 -0.76 -9.02 -1.92
C GLN A 94 -0.28 -8.01 -0.88
N ARG A 95 0.40 -6.97 -1.37
CA ARG A 95 0.77 -5.82 -0.55
C ARG A 95 -0.29 -4.72 -0.71
N ALA A 96 -0.76 -4.20 0.41
CA ALA A 96 -1.72 -3.11 0.43
C ALA A 96 -1.42 -2.16 1.60
N GLU A 97 -2.07 -1.01 1.60
CA GLU A 97 -2.31 -0.24 2.82
C GLU A 97 -3.80 -0.22 3.11
N LEU A 98 -4.16 -0.13 4.38
CA LEU A 98 -5.52 0.06 4.84
C LEU A 98 -5.66 1.49 5.36
N ILE A 99 -6.56 2.31 4.79
CA ILE A 99 -6.79 3.68 5.27
C ILE A 99 -8.28 3.90 5.41
N ASP A 100 -8.75 4.16 6.64
CA ASP A 100 -10.17 4.36 6.96
C ASP A 100 -11.08 3.23 6.45
N GLY A 101 -10.57 1.99 6.50
CA GLY A 101 -11.27 0.79 6.02
C GLY A 101 -11.27 0.60 4.51
N VAL A 102 -10.46 1.38 3.77
CA VAL A 102 -10.24 1.23 2.33
C VAL A 102 -8.88 0.57 2.09
N LEU A 103 -8.85 -0.51 1.31
CA LEU A 103 -7.61 -1.18 0.90
C LEU A 103 -7.07 -0.54 -0.39
N TYR A 104 -5.80 -0.16 -0.36
CA TYR A 104 -5.05 0.40 -1.47
C TYR A 104 -3.90 -0.53 -1.84
N ASP A 105 -3.98 -1.18 -2.99
CA ASP A 105 -2.91 -2.04 -3.48
C ASP A 105 -1.60 -1.27 -3.65
N MET A 106 -0.49 -1.90 -3.27
CA MET A 106 0.86 -1.37 -3.43
C MET A 106 1.58 -2.08 -4.57
N ALA A 107 2.17 -1.30 -5.47
CA ALA A 107 3.14 -1.81 -6.42
C ALA A 107 4.50 -2.02 -5.73
N SER A 108 5.33 -2.89 -6.30
CA SER A 108 6.73 -2.97 -5.88
C SER A 108 7.42 -1.62 -6.10
N PRO A 109 8.19 -1.12 -5.12
CA PRO A 109 8.89 0.15 -5.26
C PRO A 109 9.98 0.07 -6.32
N GLU A 110 10.22 1.19 -7.00
CA GLU A 110 11.29 1.32 -7.99
C GLU A 110 12.67 1.40 -7.31
N THR A 111 13.75 1.06 -8.04
CA THR A 111 15.11 1.13 -7.49
C THR A 111 15.46 2.52 -6.96
N LEU A 112 15.12 3.59 -7.71
CA LEU A 112 15.35 4.97 -7.29
C LEU A 112 14.67 5.30 -5.96
N HIS A 113 13.44 4.81 -5.78
CA HIS A 113 12.66 4.98 -4.57
C HIS A 113 13.38 4.40 -3.35
N GLN A 114 13.84 3.15 -3.47
CA GLN A 114 14.57 2.46 -2.41
C GLN A 114 15.93 3.10 -2.11
N MET A 115 16.64 3.56 -3.15
CA MET A 115 17.93 4.24 -2.98
C MET A 115 17.79 5.56 -2.21
N VAL A 116 16.78 6.38 -2.51
CA VAL A 116 16.53 7.65 -1.80
C VAL A 116 16.14 7.39 -0.35
N GLY A 117 15.14 6.52 -0.11
CA GLY A 117 14.70 6.19 1.25
C GLY A 117 15.83 5.60 2.10
N GLY A 118 16.59 4.65 1.54
CA GLY A 118 17.73 4.02 2.22
C GLY A 118 18.86 5.00 2.54
N TYR A 119 19.18 5.92 1.62
CA TYR A 119 20.19 6.95 1.85
C TYR A 119 19.79 7.87 3.02
N ILE A 120 18.55 8.37 3.01
CA ILE A 120 18.06 9.28 4.06
C ILE A 120 17.96 8.56 5.41
N TYR A 121 17.46 7.33 5.44
CA TYR A 121 17.48 6.47 6.62
C TYR A 121 18.89 6.35 7.23
N ALA A 122 19.91 6.10 6.40
CA ALA A 122 21.29 5.97 6.87
C ALA A 122 21.79 7.28 7.53
N ARG A 123 21.42 8.44 6.99
CA ARG A 123 21.77 9.75 7.57
C ARG A 123 21.10 9.99 8.92
N PHE A 124 19.83 9.61 9.06
CA PHE A 124 19.15 9.65 10.36
C PHE A 124 19.80 8.72 11.38
N LEU A 125 20.12 7.48 10.99
CA LEU A 125 20.80 6.51 11.86
C LEU A 125 22.16 7.02 12.33
N GLU A 126 22.94 7.63 11.43
CA GLU A 126 24.22 8.25 11.76
C GLU A 126 24.06 9.39 12.77
N PHE A 127 23.11 10.30 12.53
CA PHE A 127 22.83 11.43 13.41
C PHE A 127 22.42 10.96 14.82
N ILE A 128 21.46 10.03 14.91
CA ILE A 128 20.97 9.50 16.19
C ILE A 128 22.11 8.82 16.97
N SER A 129 22.92 8.01 16.28
CA SER A 129 24.04 7.28 16.89
C SER A 129 25.10 8.24 17.45
N LYS A 130 25.46 9.29 16.69
CA LYS A 130 26.43 10.30 17.14
C LYS A 130 25.94 11.10 18.35
N ASN A 131 24.65 11.43 18.38
CA ASN A 131 24.07 12.26 19.44
C ASN A 131 23.53 11.46 20.64
N LYS A 132 23.66 10.12 20.63
CA LYS A 132 23.11 9.22 21.66
C LYS A 132 21.62 9.45 21.92
N GLY A 133 20.86 9.75 20.85
CA GLY A 133 19.43 9.99 20.92
C GLY A 133 18.65 8.70 21.19
N ASN A 134 17.45 8.83 21.77
CA ASN A 134 16.58 7.69 22.06
C ASN A 134 15.66 7.28 20.91
N CYS A 135 15.51 8.14 19.89
CA CYS A 135 14.70 7.85 18.72
C CYS A 135 15.27 6.70 17.88
N ILE A 136 14.40 6.01 17.17
CA ILE A 136 14.72 4.89 16.29
C ILE A 136 14.30 5.26 14.86
N PRO A 137 15.22 5.29 13.89
CA PRO A 137 14.84 5.38 12.49
C PRO A 137 14.39 4.00 12.00
N LEU A 138 13.38 3.96 11.14
CA LEU A 138 12.80 2.75 10.55
C LEU A 138 12.56 3.00 9.05
N ILE A 139 12.50 1.92 8.27
CA ILE A 139 12.27 1.96 6.82
C ILE A 139 11.28 0.86 6.44
N ALA A 140 10.49 1.09 5.40
CA ALA A 140 9.59 0.09 4.84
C ALA A 140 10.33 -1.19 4.38
N PRO A 141 9.69 -2.38 4.42
CA PRO A 141 8.31 -2.60 4.86
C PRO A 141 8.19 -2.70 6.39
N LEU A 142 7.25 -1.94 6.96
CA LEU A 142 6.86 -2.04 8.37
C LEU A 142 5.48 -1.41 8.57
N ASP A 143 4.53 -2.21 9.09
CA ASP A 143 3.18 -1.72 9.38
C ASP A 143 3.17 -0.63 10.45
N VAL A 144 2.39 0.41 10.20
CA VAL A 144 2.06 1.45 11.16
C VAL A 144 0.54 1.50 11.34
N GLN A 145 0.08 1.04 12.50
CA GLN A 145 -1.33 1.17 12.90
C GLN A 145 -1.58 2.58 13.44
N LEU A 146 -1.74 3.51 12.48
CA LEU A 146 -1.56 4.94 12.67
C LEU A 146 -2.49 5.55 13.72
N ASP A 147 -3.80 5.29 13.63
CA ASP A 147 -4.82 5.90 14.48
C ASP A 147 -5.07 5.10 15.78
N CYS A 148 -4.27 4.06 16.04
CA CYS A 148 -4.51 3.07 17.09
C CYS A 148 -5.89 2.39 16.99
N ASP A 149 -6.53 2.43 15.82
CA ASP A 149 -7.86 1.89 15.57
C ASP A 149 -7.83 0.59 14.75
N ASN A 150 -9.00 0.04 14.43
CA ASN A 150 -9.09 -1.17 13.61
C ASN A 150 -9.31 -0.88 12.12
N LYS A 151 -8.90 0.30 11.62
CA LYS A 151 -9.23 0.75 10.25
C LYS A 151 -8.07 1.36 9.47
N THR A 152 -6.92 1.60 10.10
CA THR A 152 -5.78 2.20 9.40
C THR A 152 -4.48 1.46 9.67
N ILE A 153 -3.88 0.91 8.61
CA ILE A 153 -2.50 0.41 8.52
C ILE A 153 -1.84 1.07 7.32
N VAL A 154 -0.77 1.81 7.57
CA VAL A 154 0.07 2.42 6.51
C VAL A 154 1.46 1.83 6.57
N GLU A 155 2.20 1.92 5.46
CA GLU A 155 3.58 1.47 5.33
C GLU A 155 4.42 2.64 4.76
N PRO A 156 4.79 3.63 5.59
CA PRO A 156 5.56 4.78 5.13
C PRO A 156 7.00 4.40 4.79
N ASP A 157 7.59 5.08 3.80
CA ASP A 157 8.93 4.71 3.33
C ASP A 157 10.01 4.85 4.40
N VAL A 158 10.07 5.97 5.11
CA VAL A 158 11.03 6.21 6.20
C VAL A 158 10.29 6.84 7.38
N MET A 159 10.60 6.39 8.59
CA MET A 159 9.96 6.84 9.82
C MET A 159 10.99 7.11 10.91
N ILE A 160 10.67 8.00 11.84
CA ILE A 160 11.39 8.14 13.11
C ILE A 160 10.39 8.04 14.25
N VAL A 161 10.68 7.17 15.22
CA VAL A 161 9.89 7.00 16.44
C VAL A 161 10.75 7.29 17.65
N CYS A 162 10.39 8.33 18.42
CA CYS A 162 11.09 8.73 19.63
C CYS A 162 10.51 8.07 20.89
N ASP A 163 9.21 7.76 20.88
CA ASP A 163 8.55 6.99 21.92
C ASP A 163 8.61 5.49 21.62
N ARG A 164 9.51 4.78 22.32
CA ARG A 164 9.75 3.35 22.08
C ARG A 164 8.59 2.46 22.51
N ASP A 165 7.66 2.94 23.33
CA ASP A 165 6.49 2.15 23.74
C ASP A 165 5.52 1.92 22.57
N LYS A 166 5.64 2.70 21.49
CA LYS A 166 4.93 2.50 20.23
C LYS A 166 5.50 1.36 19.38
N LEU A 167 6.70 0.86 19.68
CA LEU A 167 7.39 -0.16 18.89
C LEU A 167 7.04 -1.57 19.36
N TYR A 168 6.28 -2.28 18.54
CA TYR A 168 5.98 -3.69 18.73
C TYR A 168 6.82 -4.54 17.78
N LYS A 169 6.92 -5.84 18.05
CA LYS A 169 7.79 -6.75 17.29
C LYS A 169 7.53 -6.76 15.79
N ASN A 170 6.30 -6.49 15.36
CA ASN A 170 5.85 -6.61 13.97
C ASN A 170 5.18 -5.35 13.41
N ARG A 171 5.06 -4.27 14.19
CA ARG A 171 4.39 -3.04 13.78
C ARG A 171 4.73 -1.88 14.71
N ILE A 172 4.41 -0.68 14.26
CA ILE A 172 4.31 0.52 15.08
C ILE A 172 2.83 0.72 15.44
N TYR A 173 2.53 1.03 16.69
CA TYR A 173 1.17 1.34 17.14
C TYR A 173 1.09 2.83 17.52
N GLY A 174 0.34 3.60 16.73
CA GLY A 174 0.27 5.05 16.81
C GLY A 174 1.21 5.77 15.84
N ALA A 175 1.10 7.11 15.80
CA ALA A 175 1.87 7.95 14.88
C ALA A 175 3.38 7.99 15.20
N PRO A 176 4.25 7.79 14.19
CA PRO A 176 5.65 8.20 14.24
C PRO A 176 5.81 9.71 14.44
N ASP A 177 6.95 10.13 14.99
CA ASP A 177 7.27 11.54 15.16
C ASP A 177 7.56 12.22 13.81
N PHE A 178 8.21 11.49 12.90
CA PHE A 178 8.52 11.93 11.54
C PHE A 178 8.18 10.83 10.55
N ILE A 179 7.67 11.25 9.38
CA ILE A 179 7.45 10.38 8.22
C ILE A 179 8.04 11.03 6.97
N LEU A 180 8.66 10.24 6.12
CA LEU A 180 9.03 10.62 4.76
C LEU A 180 8.47 9.60 3.77
N GLU A 181 7.89 10.10 2.68
CA GLU A 181 7.44 9.33 1.53
C GLU A 181 8.21 9.78 0.29
N VAL A 182 8.69 8.84 -0.51
CA VAL A 182 9.26 9.09 -1.82
C VAL A 182 8.15 8.96 -2.84
N LEU A 183 7.84 10.05 -3.53
CA LEU A 183 6.69 10.07 -4.44
C LEU A 183 6.95 9.21 -5.68
N SER A 184 6.08 8.24 -5.91
CA SER A 184 6.04 7.43 -7.12
C SER A 184 4.76 7.70 -7.92
N LYS A 185 4.71 7.31 -9.21
CA LYS A 185 3.50 7.52 -10.03
C LYS A 185 2.26 6.82 -9.47
N SER A 186 2.44 5.66 -8.83
CA SER A 186 1.34 4.85 -8.29
C SER A 186 0.80 5.39 -6.96
N THR A 187 1.64 6.01 -6.13
CA THR A 187 1.26 6.44 -4.76
C THR A 187 1.06 7.95 -4.62
N ARG A 188 1.58 8.76 -5.56
CA ARG A 188 1.62 10.23 -5.47
C ARG A 188 0.34 10.89 -4.95
N ARG A 189 -0.81 10.53 -5.52
CA ARG A 189 -2.10 11.13 -5.11
C ARG A 189 -2.45 10.77 -3.66
N ARG A 190 -2.19 9.53 -3.26
CA ARG A 190 -2.46 9.05 -1.90
C ARG A 190 -1.54 9.77 -0.92
N ASP A 191 -0.25 9.87 -1.21
CA ASP A 191 0.73 10.49 -0.33
C ASP A 191 0.45 12.00 -0.16
N MET A 192 0.24 12.71 -1.27
CA MET A 192 0.03 14.17 -1.26
C MET A 192 -1.32 14.65 -0.73
N VAL A 193 -2.32 13.77 -0.64
CA VAL A 193 -3.71 14.18 -0.29
C VAL A 193 -4.24 13.39 0.89
N ILE A 194 -4.29 12.06 0.75
CA ILE A 194 -4.95 11.20 1.74
C ILE A 194 -4.06 11.08 2.97
N LYS A 195 -2.82 10.63 2.79
CA LYS A 195 -1.85 10.44 3.87
C LYS A 195 -1.45 11.75 4.52
N LEU A 196 -1.31 12.84 3.74
CA LEU A 196 -1.07 14.18 4.30
C LEU A 196 -2.06 14.52 5.43
N GLN A 197 -3.37 14.40 5.16
CA GLN A 197 -4.39 14.67 6.17
C GLN A 197 -4.38 13.64 7.31
N LYS A 198 -4.17 12.36 6.99
CA LYS A 198 -4.12 11.29 7.99
C LYS A 198 -2.96 11.48 8.97
N TYR A 199 -1.76 11.76 8.47
CA TYR A 199 -0.57 11.99 9.28
C TYR A 199 -0.71 13.22 10.18
N ALA A 200 -1.25 14.32 9.63
CA ALA A 200 -1.56 15.52 10.41
C ALA A 200 -2.53 15.19 11.57
N ASN A 201 -3.63 14.51 11.28
CA ASN A 201 -4.66 14.19 12.28
C ASN A 201 -4.17 13.19 13.33
N ALA A 202 -3.28 12.27 12.96
CA ALA A 202 -2.75 11.24 13.85
C ALA A 202 -1.65 11.78 14.80
N GLY A 203 -1.19 13.02 14.60
CA GLY A 203 -0.16 13.65 15.44
C GLY A 203 1.27 13.32 15.01
N VAL A 204 1.50 13.01 13.73
CA VAL A 204 2.84 13.11 13.14
C VAL A 204 3.28 14.58 13.28
N LYS A 205 4.54 14.84 13.62
CA LYS A 205 5.03 16.21 13.83
C LYS A 205 5.59 16.81 12.55
N GLU A 206 6.28 15.99 11.77
CA GLU A 206 6.96 16.40 10.57
C GLU A 206 6.76 15.38 9.45
N TYR A 207 6.33 15.85 8.28
CA TYR A 207 6.02 15.00 7.13
C TYR A 207 6.69 15.51 5.86
N TRP A 208 7.53 14.66 5.27
CA TRP A 208 8.29 14.97 4.07
C TRP A 208 7.80 14.17 2.88
N MET A 209 7.75 14.81 1.72
CA MET A 209 7.52 14.15 0.43
C MET A 209 8.65 14.49 -0.54
N VAL A 210 9.34 13.48 -1.03
CA VAL A 210 10.46 13.64 -1.97
C VAL A 210 9.98 13.33 -3.39
N ASP A 211 9.93 14.36 -4.23
CA ASP A 211 9.61 14.26 -5.65
C ASP A 211 10.89 14.19 -6.48
N ILE A 212 11.34 12.97 -6.80
CA ILE A 212 12.58 12.74 -7.58
C ILE A 212 12.44 13.36 -8.98
N GLU A 213 11.33 13.09 -9.68
CA GLU A 213 11.08 13.60 -11.05
C GLU A 213 11.06 15.13 -11.07
N GLY A 214 10.35 15.74 -10.12
CA GLY A 214 10.27 17.19 -10.01
C GLY A 214 11.41 17.85 -9.25
N ARG A 215 12.40 17.09 -8.76
CA ARG A 215 13.56 17.54 -7.97
C ARG A 215 13.19 18.48 -6.82
N ARG A 216 12.14 18.11 -6.09
CA ARG A 216 11.56 18.92 -5.01
C ARG A 216 11.33 18.10 -3.76
N VAL A 217 11.38 18.77 -2.62
CA VAL A 217 11.05 18.20 -1.32
C VAL A 217 9.97 19.09 -0.71
N PHE A 218 8.85 18.50 -0.35
CA PHE A 218 7.78 19.18 0.37
C PHE A 218 7.92 18.84 1.85
N VAL A 219 8.03 19.86 2.70
CA VAL A 219 8.23 19.71 4.15
C VAL A 219 7.05 20.33 4.87
N TYR A 220 6.29 19.50 5.59
CA TYR A 220 5.23 19.93 6.49
C TYR A 220 5.68 19.81 7.93
N ILE A 221 5.43 20.85 8.72
CA ILE A 221 5.61 20.89 10.17
C ILE A 221 4.23 21.18 10.77
N PHE A 222 3.57 20.17 11.33
CA PHE A 222 2.13 20.22 11.62
C PHE A 222 1.75 21.09 12.84
N ASP A 223 2.72 21.58 13.60
CA ASP A 223 2.50 22.48 14.75
C ASP A 223 2.61 23.99 14.40
N GLU A 224 3.03 24.35 13.18
CA GLU A 224 3.26 25.75 12.77
C GLU A 224 2.18 26.27 11.80
N GLU A 225 2.17 25.75 10.57
CA GLU A 225 1.26 26.14 9.50
C GLU A 225 0.91 24.93 8.63
N ASN A 226 -0.33 24.86 8.12
CA ASN A 226 -0.79 23.77 7.25
C ASN A 226 -0.27 23.87 5.80
N TYR A 227 0.84 24.58 5.57
CA TYR A 227 1.44 24.76 4.24
C TYR A 227 2.84 24.14 4.19
N PRO A 228 3.23 23.51 3.07
CA PRO A 228 4.57 22.99 2.94
C PRO A 228 5.57 24.10 2.66
N VAL A 229 6.76 23.98 3.24
CA VAL A 229 7.96 24.60 2.66
C VAL A 229 8.47 23.71 1.54
N ILE A 230 8.80 24.29 0.39
CA ILE A 230 9.25 23.56 -0.79
C ILE A 230 10.73 23.86 -1.02
N TYR A 231 11.55 22.82 -1.02
CA TYR A 231 12.98 22.89 -1.27
C TYR A 231 13.34 22.27 -2.62
N GLY A 232 14.39 22.79 -3.25
CA GLY A 232 15.04 22.16 -4.40
C GLY A 232 16.06 21.12 -3.96
N PHE A 233 16.50 20.28 -4.90
CA PHE A 233 17.56 19.30 -4.64
C PHE A 233 18.96 19.92 -4.49
N ASP A 234 19.10 21.22 -4.64
CA ASP A 234 20.31 22.00 -4.34
C ASP A 234 20.34 22.51 -2.89
N SER A 235 19.34 22.15 -2.08
CA SER A 235 19.17 22.65 -0.72
C SER A 235 19.57 21.63 0.34
N LYS A 236 20.00 22.16 1.49
CA LYS A 236 20.04 21.41 2.76
C LYS A 236 18.74 21.66 3.50
N VAL A 237 18.11 20.60 3.95
CA VAL A 237 16.82 20.66 4.63
C VAL A 237 17.01 20.21 6.07
N SER A 238 16.71 21.11 7.01
CA SER A 238 16.79 20.82 8.44
C SER A 238 15.62 19.96 8.91
N VAL A 239 15.88 19.02 9.81
CA VAL A 239 14.86 18.15 10.42
C VAL A 239 14.42 18.76 11.74
N TYR A 240 13.17 19.21 11.80
CA TYR A 240 12.66 20.06 12.87
C TYR A 240 12.21 19.29 14.12
N ILE A 241 11.92 18.00 14.04
CA ILE A 241 11.71 17.16 15.23
C ILE A 241 12.94 17.12 16.17
N TRP A 242 14.12 17.53 15.69
CA TRP A 242 15.34 17.74 16.48
C TRP A 242 15.78 19.21 16.54
N GLY A 243 14.86 20.16 16.34
CA GLY A 243 15.16 21.60 16.38
C GLY A 243 16.17 22.04 15.32
N GLY A 244 16.22 21.35 14.18
CA GLY A 244 17.12 21.66 13.06
C GLY A 244 18.57 21.21 13.24
N GLN A 245 18.88 20.40 14.26
CA GLN A 245 20.24 19.91 14.50
C GLN A 245 20.70 18.85 13.49
N CYS A 246 19.76 18.15 12.86
CA CYS A 246 20.02 17.25 11.75
C CYS A 246 19.64 17.94 10.44
N GLU A 247 20.44 17.74 9.40
CA GLU A 247 20.17 18.23 8.06
C GLU A 247 20.37 17.12 7.03
N ILE A 248 19.50 17.10 6.02
CA ILE A 248 19.65 16.27 4.83
C ILE A 248 20.07 17.17 3.67
N ASP A 249 21.25 16.91 3.10
CA ASP A 249 21.73 17.59 1.91
C ASP A 249 21.18 16.88 0.66
N PHE A 250 20.18 17.46 0.02
CA PHE A 250 19.58 16.85 -1.17
C PHE A 250 20.50 16.91 -2.40
N SER A 251 21.56 17.71 -2.38
CA SER A 251 22.58 17.67 -3.43
C SER A 251 23.35 16.35 -3.35
N GLU A 252 23.63 15.87 -2.13
CA GLU A 252 24.24 14.57 -1.92
C GLU A 252 23.30 13.43 -2.32
N VAL A 253 22.01 13.52 -1.96
CA VAL A 253 20.97 12.56 -2.36
C VAL A 253 20.89 12.49 -3.90
N TYR A 254 20.83 13.63 -4.58
CA TYR A 254 20.81 13.68 -6.04
C TYR A 254 22.06 13.07 -6.65
N ASN A 255 23.24 13.46 -6.17
CA ASN A 255 24.52 12.91 -6.66
C ASN A 255 24.62 11.40 -6.47
N TYR A 256 24.02 10.86 -5.41
CA TYR A 256 23.97 9.42 -5.16
C TYR A 256 23.14 8.67 -6.19
N ILE A 257 22.05 9.26 -6.70
CA ILE A 257 21.10 8.59 -7.61
C ILE A 257 21.23 9.02 -9.08
N ARG A 258 21.93 10.11 -9.38
CA ARG A 258 21.94 10.75 -10.72
C ARG A 258 22.33 9.80 -11.85
N PHE A 259 23.14 8.77 -11.57
CA PHE A 259 23.57 7.80 -12.57
C PHE A 259 22.43 6.96 -13.16
N LEU A 260 21.27 6.90 -12.49
CA LEU A 260 20.05 6.25 -13.00
C LEU A 260 19.05 7.24 -13.62
N ILE A 261 19.27 8.55 -13.42
CA ILE A 261 18.38 9.62 -13.91
C ILE A 261 18.94 10.22 -15.20
N GLU A 262 20.26 10.32 -15.31
CA GLU A 262 20.98 10.95 -16.42
C GLU A 262 21.49 9.94 -17.47
N SER A 263 21.23 8.64 -17.25
CA SER A 263 21.54 7.54 -18.18
C SER A 263 20.46 7.38 -19.25
#